data_AF-A0A7H8KEV6-F1
#
_entry.id   AF-A0A7H8KEV6-F1
#
_cell.length_a   1.000
_cell.length_b   1.000
_cell.length_c   1.000
_cell.angle_alpha   90.00
_cell.angle_beta   90.00
_cell.angle_gamma   90.00
#
_symmetry.space_group_name_H-M   'P 1'
#
loop_
_entity.id
_entity.type
_entity.pdbx_description
1 polymer ?
#
loop_
_entity_poly.entity_id
_entity_poly.type
_entity_poly.pdbx_seq_one_letter_code
_entity_poly.pdbx_strand_id
1 'polypeptide(L)'
;MTRPRPHRAAALTLALLLATTSCSSGDADEQAAPAPATSSARPAAVEIECANIERAYKAWKTDIFVPTTADQWADANEGQIMMAIDRGKTFLADVSGYDGQPAKELASAVAEYNVEVTFVNLQLGLGGIEGENATKTASALQRVEIAFRSWQTKTCS
;
A
#
# COMPACT_ATOMS: atom_id res chain seq x y z
N MET A 1 13.14 -23.09 32.89
CA MET A 1 12.91 -21.86 33.68
C MET A 1 11.66 -21.18 33.12
N THR A 2 10.54 -21.34 33.81
CA THR A 2 9.20 -20.90 33.38
C THR A 2 8.76 -19.81 34.34
N ARG A 3 8.57 -18.57 33.87
CA ARG A 3 8.00 -17.51 34.71
C ARG A 3 6.49 -17.36 34.45
N PRO A 4 5.65 -17.31 35.50
CA PRO A 4 4.20 -17.17 35.38
C PRO A 4 3.75 -15.72 35.22
N ARG A 5 2.55 -15.56 34.64
CA ARG A 5 1.76 -14.33 34.54
C ARG A 5 1.37 -13.78 35.92
N PRO A 6 1.06 -12.48 36.01
CA PRO A 6 0.03 -11.97 36.91
C PRO A 6 -1.25 -11.60 36.15
N HIS A 7 -2.37 -11.99 36.78
CA HIS A 7 -3.74 -11.64 36.47
C HIS A 7 -4.17 -10.32 37.15
N ARG A 8 -5.37 -9.87 36.76
CA ARG A 8 -6.36 -9.02 37.49
C ARG A 8 -6.19 -7.50 37.27
N ALA A 9 -7.23 -6.68 37.21
CA ALA A 9 -8.63 -6.84 37.63
C ALA A 9 -9.57 -5.81 36.96
N ALA A 10 -10.86 -6.15 36.93
CA ALA A 10 -12.06 -5.36 37.31
C ALA A 10 -12.23 -3.93 36.74
N ALA A 11 -13.25 -3.68 35.91
CA ALA A 11 -14.68 -3.49 36.21
C ALA A 11 -15.00 -2.13 36.86
N LEU A 12 -15.78 -1.29 36.16
CA LEU A 12 -16.66 -0.32 36.80
C LEU A 12 -17.90 -0.08 35.93
N THR A 13 -19.05 -0.51 36.47
CA THR A 13 -20.39 -0.18 36.02
C THR A 13 -20.75 1.20 36.57
N LEU A 14 -21.37 2.08 35.77
CA LEU A 14 -22.20 3.16 36.30
C LEU A 14 -23.52 3.21 35.54
N ALA A 15 -24.59 2.91 36.26
CA ALA A 15 -25.95 3.24 35.88
C ALA A 15 -26.24 4.67 36.36
N LEU A 16 -27.12 5.43 35.68
CA LEU A 16 -28.51 5.67 36.12
C LEU A 16 -29.16 6.89 35.40
N LEU A 17 -30.40 6.65 34.96
CA LEU A 17 -31.60 7.50 35.00
C LEU A 17 -31.62 8.89 34.35
N LEU A 18 -32.61 9.08 33.46
CA LEU A 18 -33.66 10.07 33.67
C LEU A 18 -34.97 9.56 33.04
N ALA A 19 -35.97 9.38 33.90
CA ALA A 19 -37.37 9.21 33.54
C ALA A 19 -37.99 10.60 33.32
N THR A 20 -38.71 10.78 32.22
CA THR A 20 -39.70 11.86 32.08
C THR A 20 -41.01 11.27 31.62
N THR A 21 -41.97 11.22 32.53
CA THR A 21 -43.38 10.98 32.25
C THR A 21 -44.02 12.25 31.67
N SER A 22 -44.64 12.13 30.51
CA SER A 22 -45.70 13.04 30.06
C SER A 22 -46.79 12.22 29.38
N CYS A 23 -47.96 12.17 29.99
CA CYS A 23 -49.18 11.66 29.36
C CYS A 23 -49.63 12.63 28.26
N SER A 24 -49.84 12.11 27.04
CA SER A 24 -50.80 12.69 26.10
C SER A 24 -51.24 11.62 25.13
N SER A 25 -52.54 11.34 25.13
CA SER A 25 -53.24 10.44 24.22
C SER A 25 -53.19 11.02 22.80
N GLY A 26 -52.68 10.26 21.84
CA GLY A 26 -52.67 10.64 20.42
C GLY A 26 -51.96 9.57 19.59
N ASP A 27 -52.63 9.13 18.54
CA ASP A 27 -52.34 8.03 17.63
C ASP A 27 -50.92 7.96 17.03
N ALA A 28 -50.65 6.75 16.50
CA ALA A 28 -49.57 6.32 15.61
C ALA A 28 -48.29 5.78 16.28
N ASP A 29 -48.23 4.44 16.35
CA ASP A 29 -46.99 3.67 16.33
C ASP A 29 -46.23 3.99 15.03
N GLU A 30 -45.48 5.09 15.03
CA GLU A 30 -44.45 5.31 14.03
C GLU A 30 -43.22 4.53 14.51
N GLN A 31 -43.20 3.25 14.11
CA GLN A 31 -42.06 2.37 14.32
C GLN A 31 -40.83 3.03 13.67
N ALA A 32 -40.00 3.68 14.50
CA ALA A 32 -38.77 4.30 14.07
C ALA A 32 -37.94 3.25 13.33
N ALA A 33 -37.88 3.38 12.01
CA ALA A 33 -37.04 2.54 11.18
C ALA A 33 -35.60 2.64 11.75
N PRO A 34 -34.87 1.52 11.88
CA PRO A 34 -33.48 1.59 12.33
C PRO A 34 -32.76 2.60 11.44
N ALA A 35 -32.16 3.61 12.08
CA ALA A 35 -31.38 4.62 11.37
C ALA A 35 -30.41 3.88 10.44
N PRO A 36 -30.36 4.22 9.14
CA PRO A 36 -29.47 3.55 8.21
C PRO A 36 -28.07 3.62 8.79
N ALA A 37 -27.44 2.46 8.95
CA ALA A 37 -26.06 2.37 9.42
C ALA A 37 -25.25 3.32 8.54
N THR A 38 -24.75 4.40 9.13
CA THR A 38 -23.89 5.33 8.42
C THR A 38 -22.64 4.52 8.11
N SER A 39 -22.51 4.10 6.83
CA SER A 39 -21.28 3.50 6.35
C SER A 39 -20.16 4.43 6.79
N SER A 40 -19.24 3.93 7.61
CA SER A 40 -18.11 4.73 8.07
C SER A 40 -17.31 5.10 6.84
N ALA A 41 -17.52 6.31 6.33
CA ALA A 41 -16.75 6.84 5.22
C ALA A 41 -15.27 6.76 5.60
N ARG A 42 -14.44 6.30 4.66
CA ARG A 42 -12.99 6.21 4.87
C ARG A 42 -12.45 7.62 5.15
N PRO A 43 -11.43 7.77 6.02
CA PRO A 43 -10.82 9.08 6.22
C PRO A 43 -10.28 9.64 4.90
N ALA A 44 -10.55 10.92 4.61
CA ALA A 44 -10.17 11.56 3.34
C ALA A 44 -8.66 11.43 3.02
N ALA A 45 -7.79 11.43 4.04
CA ALA A 45 -6.36 11.22 3.87
C ALA A 45 -6.03 9.85 3.26
N VAL A 46 -6.76 8.80 3.65
CA VAL A 46 -6.58 7.44 3.12
C VAL A 46 -7.12 7.35 1.69
N GLU A 47 -8.22 8.03 1.37
CA GLU A 47 -8.73 8.11 0.00
C GLU A 47 -7.72 8.80 -0.94
N ILE A 48 -7.10 9.89 -0.50
CA ILE A 48 -6.05 10.60 -1.24
C ILE A 48 -4.81 9.72 -1.44
N GLU A 49 -4.37 9.02 -0.38
CA GLU A 49 -3.26 8.05 -0.48
C GLU A 49 -3.56 6.97 -1.52
N CYS A 50 -4.74 6.36 -1.44
CA CYS A 50 -5.18 5.33 -2.37
C CYS A 50 -5.16 5.82 -3.82
N ALA A 51 -5.78 6.97 -4.09
CA ALA A 51 -5.84 7.53 -5.44
C ALA A 51 -4.46 7.90 -6.00
N ASN A 52 -3.57 8.45 -5.16
CA ASN A 52 -2.26 8.90 -5.59
C ASN A 52 -1.31 7.74 -5.86
N ILE A 53 -1.18 6.78 -4.94
CA ILE A 53 -0.30 5.63 -5.12
C ILE A 53 -0.81 4.71 -6.24
N GLU A 54 -2.13 4.53 -6.39
CA GLU A 54 -2.68 3.73 -7.50
C GLU A 54 -2.39 4.38 -8.86
N ARG A 55 -2.54 5.70 -8.98
CA ARG A 55 -2.17 6.43 -10.20
C ARG A 55 -0.67 6.31 -10.48
N ALA A 56 0.17 6.46 -9.47
CA ALA A 56 1.62 6.35 -9.60
C ALA A 56 2.06 4.95 -10.03
N TYR A 57 1.48 3.90 -9.43
CA TYR A 57 1.74 2.51 -9.82
C TYR A 57 1.30 2.22 -11.25
N LYS A 58 0.12 2.70 -11.67
CA LYS A 58 -0.34 2.58 -13.05
C LYS A 58 0.63 3.28 -14.00
N ALA A 59 1.04 4.51 -13.70
CA ALA A 59 2.00 5.25 -14.53
C ALA A 59 3.35 4.51 -14.64
N TRP A 60 3.83 3.94 -13.54
CA TRP A 60 5.06 3.16 -13.50
C TRP A 60 4.96 1.85 -14.30
N LYS A 61 3.84 1.11 -14.20
CA LYS A 61 3.67 -0.22 -14.81
C LYS A 61 3.25 -0.20 -16.29
N THR A 62 2.53 0.84 -16.74
CA THR A 62 1.95 0.87 -18.10
C THR A 62 2.95 1.32 -19.16
N ASP A 63 4.13 1.82 -18.76
CA ASP A 63 5.15 2.27 -19.71
C ASP A 63 5.81 1.05 -20.37
N ILE A 64 5.47 0.81 -21.64
CA ILE A 64 5.84 -0.37 -22.45
C ILE A 64 7.35 -0.60 -22.60
N PHE A 65 8.16 0.32 -22.11
CA PHE A 65 9.61 0.32 -22.27
C PHE A 65 10.37 -0.24 -21.06
N VAL A 66 9.71 -0.49 -19.92
CA VAL A 66 10.36 -1.09 -18.75
C VAL A 66 10.42 -2.61 -18.93
N PRO A 67 11.61 -3.23 -18.92
CA PRO A 67 11.74 -4.68 -18.97
C PRO A 67 11.06 -5.35 -17.76
N THR A 68 10.33 -6.42 -18.00
CA THR A 68 9.52 -7.11 -16.97
C THR A 68 9.96 -8.55 -16.70
N THR A 69 10.71 -9.16 -17.62
CA THR A 69 11.24 -10.52 -17.47
C THR A 69 12.77 -10.52 -17.44
N ALA A 70 13.38 -11.60 -16.94
CA ALA A 70 14.83 -11.74 -16.93
C ALA A 70 15.42 -11.62 -18.35
N ASP A 71 14.81 -12.27 -19.34
CA ASP A 71 15.27 -12.19 -20.74
C ASP A 71 15.18 -10.74 -21.28
N GLN A 72 14.09 -10.03 -20.99
CA GLN A 72 13.96 -8.63 -21.39
C GLN A 72 14.99 -7.73 -20.71
N TRP A 73 15.36 -8.03 -19.46
CA TRP A 73 16.43 -7.32 -18.76
C TRP A 73 17.81 -7.63 -19.35
N ALA A 74 18.07 -8.89 -19.72
CA ALA A 74 19.33 -9.27 -20.37
C ALA A 74 19.52 -8.59 -21.73
N ASP A 75 18.42 -8.38 -22.46
CA ASP A 75 18.41 -7.72 -23.78
C ASP A 75 18.14 -6.21 -23.72
N ALA A 76 18.03 -5.63 -22.52
CA ALA A 76 17.67 -4.22 -22.35
C ALA A 76 18.78 -3.29 -22.87
N ASN A 77 18.39 -2.29 -23.65
CA ASN A 77 19.30 -1.21 -24.05
C ASN A 77 19.36 -0.08 -23.02
N GLU A 78 20.34 0.82 -23.17
CA GLU A 78 20.56 1.96 -22.27
C GLU A 78 19.29 2.80 -22.07
N GLY A 79 18.55 3.09 -23.15
CA GLY A 79 17.32 3.87 -23.07
C GLY A 79 16.26 3.22 -22.18
N GLN A 80 16.07 1.91 -22.30
CA GLN A 80 15.12 1.16 -21.47
C GLN A 80 15.52 1.14 -19.99
N ILE A 81 16.81 0.95 -19.71
CA ILE A 81 17.34 0.97 -18.34
C ILE A 81 17.18 2.36 -17.73
N MET A 82 17.55 3.42 -18.44
CA MET A 82 17.43 4.79 -17.96
C MET A 82 15.97 5.17 -17.69
N MET A 83 15.05 4.79 -18.57
CA MET A 83 13.61 4.96 -18.32
C MET A 83 13.16 4.20 -17.08
N ALA A 84 13.60 2.95 -16.90
CA ALA A 84 13.26 2.16 -15.71
C ALA A 84 13.76 2.81 -14.41
N ILE A 85 14.96 3.39 -14.41
CA ILE A 85 15.51 4.16 -13.29
C ILE A 85 14.65 5.38 -12.98
N ASP A 86 14.36 6.21 -13.99
CA ASP A 86 13.62 7.47 -13.79
C ASP A 86 12.18 7.21 -13.33
N ARG A 87 11.53 6.19 -13.89
CA ARG A 87 10.19 5.77 -13.48
C ARG A 87 10.18 5.19 -12.08
N GLY A 88 11.15 4.33 -11.76
CA GLY A 88 11.27 3.75 -10.43
C GLY A 88 11.56 4.79 -9.34
N LYS A 89 12.37 5.82 -9.64
CA LYS A 89 12.58 6.98 -8.75
C LYS A 89 11.32 7.81 -8.56
N THR A 90 10.60 8.08 -9.65
CA THR A 90 9.34 8.84 -9.60
C THR A 90 8.32 8.11 -8.72
N PHE A 91 8.14 6.80 -8.95
CA PHE A 91 7.22 6.01 -8.14
C PHE A 91 7.64 5.94 -6.67
N LEU A 92 8.94 5.81 -6.39
CA LEU A 92 9.44 5.84 -5.01
C LEU A 92 9.12 7.17 -4.33
N ALA A 93 9.27 8.30 -5.02
CA ALA A 93 8.94 9.62 -4.47
C ALA A 93 7.45 9.74 -4.14
N ASP A 94 6.57 9.26 -5.03
CA ASP A 94 5.12 9.27 -4.83
C ASP A 94 4.70 8.43 -3.61
N VAL A 95 5.32 7.26 -3.41
CA VAL A 95 5.00 6.39 -2.26
C VAL A 95 5.62 6.91 -0.96
N SER A 96 6.83 7.47 -1.02
CA SER A 96 7.57 7.95 0.18
C SER A 96 6.95 9.18 0.83
N GLY A 97 5.98 9.83 0.18
CA GLY A 97 5.20 10.93 0.77
C GLY A 97 4.23 10.49 1.87
N TYR A 98 4.09 9.20 2.13
CA TYR A 98 3.13 8.63 3.08
C TYR A 98 3.82 7.88 4.22
N ASP A 99 3.41 8.17 5.46
CA ASP A 99 4.09 7.66 6.67
C ASP A 99 3.56 6.31 7.19
N GLY A 100 2.46 5.81 6.63
CA GLY A 100 1.85 4.55 7.02
C GLY A 100 2.79 3.35 6.82
N GLN A 101 2.73 2.38 7.73
CA GLN A 101 3.53 1.16 7.62
C GLN A 101 3.35 0.43 6.27
N PRO A 102 2.13 0.30 5.70
CA PRO A 102 1.96 -0.31 4.38
C PRO A 102 2.66 0.47 3.25
N ALA A 103 2.65 1.81 3.31
CA ALA A 103 3.33 2.65 2.32
C ALA A 103 4.86 2.53 2.45
N LYS A 104 5.40 2.45 3.68
CA LYS A 104 6.83 2.20 3.93
C LYS A 104 7.31 0.85 3.41
N GLU A 105 6.49 -0.19 3.55
CA GLU A 105 6.75 -1.52 2.99
C GLU A 105 6.81 -1.46 1.45
N LEU A 106 5.87 -0.77 0.81
CA LEU A 106 5.89 -0.55 -0.64
C LEU A 106 7.11 0.27 -1.07
N ALA A 107 7.41 1.39 -0.39
CA ALA A 107 8.56 2.23 -0.69
C ALA A 107 9.88 1.44 -0.60
N SER A 108 10.02 0.56 0.39
CA SER A 108 11.19 -0.30 0.54
C SER A 108 11.35 -1.25 -0.65
N ALA A 109 10.27 -1.89 -1.11
CA ALA A 109 10.30 -2.75 -2.29
C ALA A 109 10.69 -1.98 -3.56
N VAL A 110 10.17 -0.76 -3.74
CA VAL A 110 10.53 0.09 -4.89
C VAL A 110 11.99 0.55 -4.82
N ALA A 111 12.50 0.85 -3.62
CA ALA A 111 13.90 1.19 -3.42
C ALA A 111 14.84 0.02 -3.74
N GLU A 112 14.51 -1.21 -3.31
CA GLU A 112 15.25 -2.42 -3.71
C GLU A 112 15.27 -2.60 -5.22
N TYR A 113 14.11 -2.45 -5.88
CA TYR A 113 14.04 -2.50 -7.34
C TYR A 113 14.97 -1.46 -7.99
N ASN A 114 14.95 -0.20 -7.53
CA ASN A 114 15.83 0.85 -8.06
C ASN A 114 17.32 0.53 -7.89
N VAL A 115 17.69 -0.15 -6.81
CA VAL A 115 19.07 -0.63 -6.59
C VAL A 115 19.45 -1.67 -7.63
N GLU A 116 18.60 -2.68 -7.87
CA GLU A 116 18.86 -3.72 -8.87
C GLU A 116 18.97 -3.15 -10.29
N VAL A 117 18.07 -2.23 -10.67
CA VAL A 117 18.15 -1.54 -11.98
C VAL A 117 19.46 -0.74 -12.10
N THR A 118 19.92 -0.12 -11.02
CA THR A 118 21.21 0.61 -11.01
C THR A 118 22.39 -0.34 -11.22
N PHE A 119 22.36 -1.55 -10.64
CA PHE A 119 23.37 -2.57 -10.91
C PHE A 119 23.36 -3.02 -12.37
N VAL A 120 22.19 -3.24 -12.94
CA VAL A 120 22.03 -3.57 -14.37
C VAL A 120 22.58 -2.45 -15.27
N ASN A 121 22.33 -1.17 -14.93
CA ASN A 121 22.90 -0.04 -15.65
C ASN A 121 24.43 -0.01 -15.62
N LEU A 122 25.03 -0.28 -14.45
CA LEU A 122 26.48 -0.37 -14.31
C LEU A 122 27.04 -1.50 -15.20
N GLN A 123 26.39 -2.65 -15.22
CA GLN A 123 26.82 -3.78 -16.04
C GLN A 123 26.73 -3.52 -17.54
N LEU A 124 25.68 -2.83 -17.99
CA LEU A 124 25.58 -2.42 -19.39
C LEU A 124 26.81 -1.59 -19.80
N GLY A 125 27.25 -0.66 -18.95
CA GLY A 125 28.47 0.13 -19.16
C GLY A 125 29.78 -0.69 -19.13
N LEU A 126 29.76 -1.91 -18.59
CA LEU A 126 30.90 -2.83 -18.51
C LEU A 126 30.92 -3.90 -19.61
N GLY A 127 29.97 -3.85 -20.55
CA GLY A 127 29.97 -4.73 -21.72
C GLY A 127 28.85 -5.77 -21.78
N GLY A 128 27.86 -5.68 -20.89
CA GLY A 128 26.64 -6.50 -20.98
C GLY A 128 26.05 -6.83 -19.62
N ILE A 129 24.78 -7.24 -19.61
CA ILE A 129 24.02 -7.54 -18.40
C ILE A 129 24.14 -9.03 -18.09
N GLU A 130 24.57 -9.38 -16.88
CA GLU A 130 24.68 -10.78 -16.48
C GLU A 130 23.30 -11.37 -16.16
N GLY A 131 23.07 -12.63 -16.55
CA GLY A 131 21.78 -13.30 -16.35
C GLY A 131 21.33 -13.36 -14.89
N GLU A 132 22.27 -13.44 -13.94
CA GLU A 132 21.94 -13.39 -12.51
C GLU A 132 21.31 -12.04 -12.11
N ASN A 133 21.88 -10.92 -12.57
CA ASN A 133 21.37 -9.60 -12.22
C ASN A 133 20.11 -9.25 -13.01
N ALA A 134 19.98 -9.75 -14.25
CA ALA A 134 18.71 -9.69 -14.98
C ALA A 134 17.59 -10.42 -14.21
N THR A 135 17.89 -11.60 -13.65
CA THR A 135 16.96 -12.39 -12.82
C THR A 135 16.62 -11.68 -11.51
N LYS A 136 17.62 -11.12 -10.81
CA LYS A 136 17.42 -10.36 -9.57
C LYS A 136 16.52 -9.15 -9.80
N THR A 137 16.74 -8.42 -10.89
CA THR A 137 15.96 -7.23 -11.25
C THR A 137 14.51 -7.59 -11.57
N ALA A 138 14.28 -8.64 -12.37
CA ALA A 138 12.92 -9.16 -12.63
C ALA A 138 12.23 -9.61 -11.32
N SER A 139 12.97 -10.27 -10.43
CA SER A 139 12.45 -10.69 -9.13
C SER A 139 12.12 -9.50 -8.21
N ALA A 140 12.93 -8.43 -8.25
CA ALA A 140 12.65 -7.22 -7.49
C ALA A 140 11.39 -6.50 -8.00
N LEU A 141 11.18 -6.45 -9.31
CA LEU A 141 9.93 -5.96 -9.90
C LEU A 141 8.71 -6.75 -9.37
N GLN A 142 8.79 -8.09 -9.32
CA GLN A 142 7.73 -8.91 -8.74
C GLN A 142 7.46 -8.59 -7.27
N ARG A 143 8.50 -8.30 -6.47
CA ARG A 143 8.35 -7.87 -5.07
C ARG A 143 7.60 -6.55 -4.96
N VAL A 144 7.85 -5.59 -5.86
CA VAL A 144 7.08 -4.34 -5.93
C VAL A 144 5.60 -4.62 -6.18
N GLU A 145 5.27 -5.52 -7.12
CA GLU A 145 3.87 -5.85 -7.39
C GLU A 145 3.16 -6.51 -6.21
N ILE A 146 3.86 -7.40 -5.50
CA ILE A 146 3.33 -8.04 -4.28
C ILE A 146 3.11 -6.99 -3.19
N ALA A 147 4.08 -6.11 -2.97
CA ALA A 147 3.99 -5.05 -1.99
C ALA A 147 2.85 -4.07 -2.32
N PHE A 148 2.66 -3.72 -3.60
CA PHE A 148 1.56 -2.87 -4.05
C PHE A 148 0.20 -3.50 -3.75
N ARG A 149 0.01 -4.78 -4.10
CA ARG A 149 -1.23 -5.50 -3.79
C ARG A 149 -1.48 -5.55 -2.28
N SER A 150 -0.42 -5.79 -1.49
CA SER A 150 -0.52 -5.81 -0.02
C SER A 150 -0.93 -4.45 0.55
N TRP A 151 -0.28 -3.37 0.10
CA TRP A 151 -0.64 -2.00 0.45
C TRP A 151 -2.10 -1.70 0.08
N GLN A 152 -2.52 -2.04 -1.14
CA GLN A 152 -3.89 -1.80 -1.60
C GLN A 152 -4.92 -2.52 -0.73
N THR A 153 -4.65 -3.76 -0.33
CA THR A 153 -5.53 -4.50 0.61
C THR A 153 -5.55 -3.88 2.01
N LYS A 154 -4.40 -3.44 2.54
CA LYS A 154 -4.28 -2.91 3.90
C LYS A 154 -4.81 -1.47 4.05
N THR A 155 -4.69 -0.67 3.01
CA THR A 155 -4.99 0.77 3.04
C THR A 155 -6.29 1.09 2.30
N CYS A 156 -6.57 0.40 1.20
CA CYS A 156 -7.62 0.77 0.25
C CYS A 156 -8.83 -0.15 0.24
N SER A 157 -8.88 -1.18 1.09
CA SER A 157 -10.06 -2.04 1.31
C SER A 157 -10.87 -1.67 2.55
#